data_AF-A0A423FBL1-F1
#
_entry.id   AF-A0A423FBL1-F1
#
_cell.length_a   1.000
_cell.length_b   1.000
_cell.length_c   1.000
_cell.angle_alpha   90.00
_cell.angle_beta   90.00
_cell.angle_gamma   90.00
#
_symmetry.space_group_name_H-M   'P 1'
#
loop_
_entity.id
_entity.type
_entity.pdbx_description
1 polymer ?
#
loop_
_entity_poly.entity_id
_entity_poly.type
_entity_poly.pdbx_seq_one_letter_code
_entity_poly.pdbx_strand_id
1 'polypeptide(L)'
;MKRFYSPAEEFTLLNEGLKIPIKKDPYHLIRWRGASFTIYNCFELASIEDRSLFMGKVDFIIACEFNRDVNYFSSVIEAAARDLHCYVVQVNDSCYGDSKVVSPSKSEMMTPLRIKGGDNLTFLTMSLNLSALRTHQRKGYGLQKESKEFKPTPPGFPIAEVHVRIELGK
;
A
#
# COMPACT_ATOMS: atom_id res chain seq x y z
N MET A 1 -12.22 -2.79 12.20
CA MET A 1 -13.21 -1.77 11.74
C MET A 1 -12.43 -0.57 11.19
N LYS A 2 -13.00 0.25 10.30
CA LYS A 2 -12.29 1.43 9.73
C LYS A 2 -11.95 2.42 10.86
N ARG A 3 -10.71 2.92 10.87
CA ARG A 3 -10.18 3.82 11.89
C ARG A 3 -10.51 5.28 11.62
N PHE A 4 -10.43 5.70 10.36
CA PHE A 4 -10.75 7.06 9.94
C PHE A 4 -11.87 7.04 8.90
N TYR A 5 -13.00 7.62 9.25
CA TYR A 5 -14.02 7.97 8.28
C TYR A 5 -13.59 9.28 7.61
N SER A 6 -13.74 9.35 6.29
CA SER A 6 -13.55 10.62 5.59
C SER A 6 -14.68 11.59 5.97
N PRO A 7 -14.46 12.91 5.87
CA PRO A 7 -15.51 13.89 6.15
C PRO A 7 -16.79 13.65 5.34
N ALA A 8 -16.67 13.12 4.12
CA ALA A 8 -17.82 12.76 3.28
C ALA A 8 -18.59 11.55 3.82
N GLU A 9 -17.91 10.50 4.27
CA GLU A 9 -18.55 9.34 4.88
C GLU A 9 -19.24 9.72 6.21
N GLU A 10 -18.59 10.53 7.05
CA GLU A 10 -19.19 11.04 8.28
C GLU A 10 -20.43 11.88 7.99
N PHE A 11 -20.35 12.78 7.00
CA PHE A 11 -21.49 13.55 6.55
C PHE A 11 -22.66 12.66 6.14
N THR A 12 -22.44 11.65 5.30
CA THR A 12 -23.51 10.73 4.88
C THR A 12 -24.10 9.98 6.07
N LEU A 13 -23.28 9.38 6.93
CA LEU A 13 -23.76 8.63 8.09
C LEU A 13 -24.62 9.49 9.02
N LEU A 14 -24.17 10.71 9.33
CA LEU A 14 -24.89 11.61 10.23
C LEU A 14 -26.22 12.08 9.64
N ASN A 15 -26.26 12.41 8.34
CA ASN A 15 -27.49 12.87 7.67
C ASN A 15 -28.51 11.74 7.44
N GLU A 16 -28.07 10.48 7.43
CA GLU A 16 -28.95 9.29 7.43
C GLU A 16 -29.37 8.85 8.86
N GLY A 17 -29.04 9.64 9.89
CA GLY A 17 -29.39 9.34 11.28
C GLY A 17 -28.60 8.18 11.90
N LEU A 18 -27.49 7.78 11.28
CA LEU A 18 -26.62 6.70 11.74
C LEU A 18 -25.52 7.24 12.67
N LYS A 19 -25.03 6.37 13.56
CA LYS A 19 -23.90 6.69 14.44
C LYS A 19 -22.59 6.31 13.75
N ILE A 20 -21.60 7.19 13.84
CA ILE A 20 -20.23 6.90 13.40
C ILE A 20 -19.61 5.88 14.38
N PRO A 21 -19.15 4.72 13.90
CA PRO A 21 -18.46 3.76 14.76
C PRO A 21 -17.13 4.33 15.29
N ILE A 22 -16.92 4.27 16.61
CA ILE A 22 -15.77 4.88 17.29
C ILE A 22 -14.66 3.85 17.60
N LYS A 23 -14.56 2.74 16.84
CA LYS A 23 -13.53 1.73 17.11
C LYS A 23 -12.22 2.07 16.42
N LYS A 24 -11.20 2.38 17.23
CA LYS A 24 -9.80 2.51 16.79
C LYS A 24 -9.06 1.19 16.98
N ASP A 25 -9.55 0.13 16.32
CA ASP A 25 -8.86 -1.16 16.31
C ASP A 25 -7.39 -0.96 15.85
N PRO A 26 -6.44 -1.75 16.38
CA PRO A 26 -5.06 -1.69 15.90
C PRO A 26 -4.98 -2.11 14.44
N TYR A 27 -4.03 -1.55 13.69
CA TYR A 27 -3.71 -2.07 12.36
C TYR A 27 -3.15 -3.48 12.45
N HIS A 28 -3.47 -4.31 11.47
CA HIS A 28 -3.07 -5.71 11.44
C HIS A 28 -1.84 -5.92 10.58
N LEU A 29 -0.80 -6.52 11.16
CA LEU A 29 0.28 -7.13 10.38
C LEU A 29 -0.10 -8.57 10.07
N ILE A 30 -0.42 -8.85 8.81
CA ILE A 30 -0.84 -10.17 8.36
C ILE A 30 0.36 -10.89 7.75
N ARG A 31 0.56 -12.15 8.14
CA ARG A 31 1.57 -13.02 7.54
C ARG A 31 0.92 -14.30 7.03
N TRP A 32 1.14 -14.62 5.76
CA TRP A 32 0.54 -15.77 5.13
C TRP A 32 1.43 -16.30 4.00
N ARG A 33 1.73 -17.61 4.03
CA ARG A 33 2.56 -18.29 3.01
C ARG A 33 3.85 -17.53 2.66
N GLY A 34 4.53 -17.06 3.70
CA GLY A 34 5.78 -16.32 3.57
C GLY A 34 5.67 -14.88 3.06
N ALA A 35 4.47 -14.35 2.82
CA ALA A 35 4.23 -12.93 2.58
C ALA A 35 3.86 -12.19 3.88
N SER A 36 4.26 -10.93 4.00
CA SER A 36 3.90 -10.02 5.10
C SER A 36 3.21 -8.80 4.51
N PHE A 37 1.99 -8.48 4.95
CA PHE A 37 1.22 -7.38 4.41
C PHE A 37 0.28 -6.76 5.44
N THR A 38 -0.23 -5.58 5.13
CA THR A 38 -1.27 -4.90 5.90
C THR A 38 -2.35 -4.40 4.96
N ILE A 39 -3.47 -3.97 5.53
CA ILE A 39 -4.62 -3.44 4.81
C ILE A 39 -4.91 -2.04 5.35
N TYR A 40 -5.08 -1.09 4.44
CA TYR A 40 -5.57 0.25 4.74
C TYR A 40 -6.87 0.51 3.96
N ASN A 41 -7.79 1.24 4.60
CA ASN A 41 -9.09 1.57 4.03
C ASN A 41 -9.17 3.07 3.70
N CYS A 42 -9.14 3.40 2.41
CA CYS A 42 -9.35 4.73 1.85
C CYS A 42 -8.55 5.79 2.64
N PHE A 43 -9.25 6.67 3.33
CA PHE A 43 -8.74 7.82 4.06
C PHE A 43 -7.65 7.51 5.10
N GLU A 44 -7.53 6.27 5.57
CA GLU A 44 -6.41 5.85 6.42
C GLU A 44 -5.05 6.03 5.73
N LEU A 45 -4.98 5.88 4.41
CA LEU A 45 -3.76 6.05 3.62
C LEU A 45 -3.26 7.50 3.62
N ALA A 46 -4.13 8.47 3.88
CA ALA A 46 -3.76 9.88 3.95
C ALA A 46 -2.97 10.21 5.23
N SER A 47 -3.05 9.37 6.26
CA SER A 47 -2.26 9.53 7.49
C SER A 47 -0.83 9.02 7.27
N ILE A 48 0.13 9.95 7.25
CA ILE A 48 1.56 9.62 7.14
C ILE A 48 2.02 8.84 8.37
N GLU A 49 1.57 9.24 9.56
CA GLU A 49 1.90 8.56 10.82
C GLU A 49 1.46 7.11 10.77
N ASP A 50 0.22 6.84 10.36
CA ASP A 50 -0.32 5.48 10.36
C ASP A 50 0.40 4.63 9.30
N ARG A 51 0.54 5.12 8.05
CA ARG A 51 1.23 4.36 7.01
C ARG A 51 2.70 4.06 7.36
N SER A 52 3.37 4.96 8.09
CA SER A 52 4.77 4.77 8.54
C SER A 52 4.97 3.58 9.48
N LEU A 53 3.92 3.14 10.19
CA LEU A 53 3.98 2.04 11.17
C LEU A 53 4.53 0.74 10.59
N PHE A 54 4.35 0.52 9.28
CA PHE A 54 4.75 -0.70 8.57
C PHE A 54 5.99 -0.57 7.71
N MET A 55 6.72 0.55 7.78
CA MET A 55 7.99 0.72 7.06
C MET A 55 8.94 -0.44 7.38
N GLY A 56 9.39 -1.18 6.36
CA GLY A 56 10.24 -2.36 6.49
C GLY A 56 9.57 -3.65 7.00
N LYS A 57 8.34 -3.57 7.53
CA LYS A 57 7.61 -4.71 8.14
C LYS A 57 6.74 -5.49 7.16
N VAL A 58 6.37 -4.88 6.03
CA VAL A 58 5.48 -5.47 5.02
C VAL A 58 6.14 -5.52 3.65
N ASP A 59 5.87 -6.55 2.87
CA ASP A 59 6.27 -6.64 1.46
C ASP A 59 5.32 -5.87 0.56
N PHE A 60 4.04 -5.82 0.94
CA PHE A 60 3.04 -5.04 0.26
C PHE A 60 1.93 -4.54 1.19
N ILE A 61 1.22 -3.53 0.72
CA ILE A 61 0.02 -2.97 1.33
C ILE A 61 -1.15 -3.23 0.39
N ILE A 62 -2.31 -3.62 0.94
CA ILE A 62 -3.58 -3.60 0.20
C ILE A 62 -4.30 -2.30 0.58
N ALA A 63 -4.55 -1.47 -0.42
CA ALA A 63 -5.23 -0.19 -0.30
C ALA A 63 -6.64 -0.34 -0.87
N CYS A 64 -7.64 -0.55 -0.01
CA CYS A 64 -9.03 -0.67 -0.42
C CYS A 64 -9.67 0.71 -0.50
N GLU A 65 -10.22 1.06 -1.64
CA GLU A 65 -10.74 2.39 -1.95
C GLU A 65 -12.19 2.32 -2.45
N PHE A 66 -13.00 3.27 -1.99
CA PHE A 66 -14.26 3.66 -2.62
C PHE A 66 -14.18 5.17 -2.83
N ASN A 67 -13.34 5.58 -3.76
CA ASN A 67 -12.93 6.97 -3.85
C ASN A 67 -12.96 7.51 -5.28
N ARG A 68 -13.64 8.66 -5.44
CA ARG A 68 -13.81 9.36 -6.70
C ARG A 68 -12.62 10.25 -7.07
N ASP A 69 -11.89 10.78 -6.08
CA ASP A 69 -10.68 11.58 -6.32
C ASP A 69 -9.47 10.69 -6.58
N VAL A 70 -9.47 10.08 -7.75
CA VAL A 70 -8.46 9.12 -8.20
C VAL A 70 -7.05 9.74 -8.20
N ASN A 71 -6.90 11.01 -8.61
CA ASN A 71 -5.58 11.63 -8.75
C ASN A 71 -4.91 11.89 -7.39
N TYR A 72 -5.70 12.32 -6.40
CA TYR A 72 -5.20 12.49 -5.03
C TYR A 72 -4.67 11.17 -4.47
N PHE A 73 -5.49 10.11 -4.51
CA PHE A 73 -5.08 8.79 -3.98
C PHE A 73 -3.96 8.16 -4.79
N SER A 74 -3.97 8.32 -6.12
CA SER A 74 -2.87 7.90 -6.99
C SER A 74 -1.53 8.48 -6.50
N SER A 75 -1.50 9.76 -6.13
CA SER A 75 -0.29 10.42 -5.63
C SER A 75 0.12 9.92 -4.24
N VAL A 76 -0.85 9.72 -3.34
CA VAL A 76 -0.62 9.19 -1.99
C VAL A 76 -0.05 7.77 -2.04
N ILE A 77 -0.61 6.90 -2.87
CA ILE A 77 -0.18 5.51 -3.01
C ILE A 77 1.22 5.43 -3.65
N GLU A 78 1.50 6.25 -4.66
CA GLU A 78 2.82 6.32 -5.29
C GLU A 78 3.91 6.80 -4.34
N ALA A 79 3.59 7.79 -3.51
CA ALA A 79 4.47 8.21 -2.41
C ALA A 79 4.64 7.08 -1.39
N ALA A 80 3.57 6.44 -0.95
CA ALA A 80 3.62 5.35 0.02
C ALA A 80 4.48 4.16 -0.42
N ALA A 81 4.40 3.77 -1.69
CA ALA A 81 5.25 2.71 -2.23
C ALA A 81 6.74 3.05 -2.06
N ARG A 82 7.15 4.29 -2.34
CA ARG A 82 8.56 4.73 -2.20
C ARG A 82 8.98 4.99 -0.76
N ASP A 83 8.13 5.64 0.03
CA ASP A 83 8.40 6.00 1.43
C ASP A 83 8.49 4.76 2.33
N LEU A 84 7.64 3.76 2.09
CA LEU A 84 7.63 2.52 2.87
C LEU A 84 8.49 1.42 2.21
N HIS A 85 8.94 1.70 0.98
CA HIS A 85 9.69 0.81 0.12
C HIS A 85 9.05 -0.59 0.00
N CYS A 86 7.76 -0.63 -0.33
CA CYS A 86 7.00 -1.86 -0.49
C CYS A 86 6.07 -1.74 -1.71
N TYR A 87 5.51 -2.85 -2.17
CA TYR A 87 4.45 -2.76 -3.18
C TYR A 87 3.17 -2.20 -2.55
N VAL A 88 2.35 -1.52 -3.33
CA VAL A 88 1.00 -1.15 -2.90
C VAL A 88 0.00 -1.62 -3.94
N VAL A 89 -0.94 -2.45 -3.51
CA VAL A 89 -2.02 -2.98 -4.33
C VAL A 89 -3.25 -2.15 -4.05
N GLN A 90 -3.53 -1.19 -4.94
CA GLN A 90 -4.69 -0.32 -4.87
C GLN A 90 -5.88 -1.00 -5.55
N VAL A 91 -6.96 -1.14 -4.81
CA VAL A 91 -8.22 -1.73 -5.26
C VAL A 91 -9.32 -0.71 -5.01
N ASN A 92 -9.77 -0.07 -6.08
CA ASN A 92 -10.87 0.89 -6.04
C ASN A 92 -12.12 0.31 -6.71
N ASP A 93 -13.27 0.89 -6.39
CA ASP A 93 -14.55 0.55 -7.01
C ASP A 93 -14.51 0.73 -8.52
N SER A 94 -15.14 -0.18 -9.28
CA SER A 94 -15.12 -0.17 -10.74
C SER A 94 -15.76 1.08 -11.35
N CYS A 95 -16.68 1.75 -10.64
CA CYS A 95 -17.29 3.00 -11.09
C CYS A 95 -16.27 4.15 -11.15
N TYR A 96 -15.28 4.16 -10.24
CA TYR A 96 -14.25 5.20 -10.18
C TYR A 96 -12.94 4.75 -10.82
N GLY A 97 -12.62 3.47 -10.71
CA GLY A 97 -11.46 2.83 -11.29
C GLY A 97 -10.14 3.25 -10.65
N ASP A 98 -9.05 3.11 -11.40
CA ASP A 98 -7.67 3.28 -10.93
C ASP A 98 -7.13 2.17 -10.04
N SER A 99 -7.76 1.00 -10.05
CA SER A 99 -7.17 -0.19 -9.45
C SER A 99 -5.83 -0.49 -10.11
N LYS A 100 -4.76 -0.57 -9.31
CA LYS A 100 -3.39 -0.69 -9.80
C LYS A 100 -2.46 -1.34 -8.79
N VAL A 101 -1.33 -1.85 -9.29
CA VAL A 101 -0.20 -2.23 -8.45
C VAL A 101 0.87 -1.16 -8.61
N VAL A 102 1.40 -0.68 -7.49
CA VAL A 102 2.50 0.27 -7.45
C VAL A 102 3.74 -0.41 -6.84
N SER A 103 4.87 -0.25 -7.51
CA SER A 103 6.17 -0.80 -7.16
C SER A 103 7.11 0.32 -6.69
N PRO A 104 8.02 0.09 -5.71
CA PRO A 104 9.04 1.05 -5.29
C PRO A 104 10.19 1.14 -6.32
N SER A 105 9.85 1.33 -7.59
CA SER A 105 10.77 1.31 -8.73
C SER A 105 10.87 2.68 -9.40
N LYS A 106 11.56 2.74 -10.54
CA LYS A 106 11.60 3.94 -11.39
C LYS A 106 10.21 4.20 -11.98
N SER A 107 9.92 5.46 -12.31
CA SER A 107 8.61 5.93 -12.73
C SER A 107 8.03 5.13 -13.90
N GLU A 108 8.88 4.69 -14.83
CA GLU A 108 8.46 3.92 -16.01
C GLU A 108 7.96 2.51 -15.65
N MET A 109 8.47 1.95 -14.55
CA MET A 109 8.12 0.61 -14.07
C MET A 109 7.24 0.64 -12.82
N MET A 110 6.93 1.83 -12.31
CA MET A 110 6.27 2.03 -11.02
C MET A 110 4.87 1.44 -11.00
N THR A 111 4.14 1.51 -12.11
CA THR A 111 2.76 1.04 -12.18
C THR A 111 2.63 -0.09 -13.22
N PRO A 112 3.11 -1.30 -12.90
CA PRO A 112 3.14 -2.44 -13.83
C PRO A 112 1.75 -2.95 -14.24
N LEU A 113 0.71 -2.62 -13.46
CA LEU A 113 -0.67 -3.02 -13.71
C LEU A 113 -1.58 -1.86 -13.31
N ARG A 114 -2.48 -1.41 -14.19
CA ARG A 114 -3.47 -0.35 -13.92
C ARG A 114 -4.71 -0.54 -14.78
N ILE A 115 -5.88 -0.30 -14.22
CA ILE A 115 -7.15 -0.27 -14.96
C ILE A 115 -7.95 0.98 -14.62
N LYS A 116 -8.65 1.54 -15.61
CA LYS A 116 -9.44 2.76 -15.47
C LYS A 116 -10.84 2.55 -14.87
N GLY A 117 -11.29 1.31 -14.69
CA GLY A 117 -12.67 0.99 -14.32
C GLY A 117 -13.60 0.84 -15.52
N GLY A 118 -14.90 0.71 -15.26
CA GLY A 118 -15.94 0.50 -16.27
C GLY A 118 -17.05 -0.45 -15.80
N ASP A 119 -18.06 -0.65 -16.66
CA ASP A 119 -19.26 -1.44 -16.34
C ASP A 119 -18.98 -2.95 -16.24
N ASN A 120 -17.93 -3.41 -16.92
CA ASN A 120 -17.56 -4.82 -16.92
C ASN A 120 -16.77 -5.20 -15.67
N LEU A 121 -17.20 -6.28 -15.02
CA LEU A 121 -16.40 -6.92 -13.98
C LEU A 121 -15.06 -7.36 -14.59
N THR A 122 -13.97 -6.83 -14.04
CA THR A 122 -12.62 -7.15 -14.51
C THR A 122 -11.81 -7.78 -13.39
N PHE A 123 -11.19 -8.92 -13.67
CA PHE A 123 -10.26 -9.57 -12.77
C PHE A 123 -8.83 -9.37 -13.29
N LEU A 124 -7.95 -8.87 -12.43
CA LEU A 124 -6.54 -8.63 -12.77
C LEU A 124 -5.64 -9.45 -11.85
N THR A 125 -4.59 -10.02 -12.43
CA THR A 125 -3.59 -10.81 -11.71
C THR A 125 -2.20 -10.33 -12.05
N MET A 126 -1.35 -10.25 -11.03
CA MET A 126 0.08 -9.98 -11.19
C MET A 126 0.86 -10.75 -10.12
N SER A 127 2.03 -11.26 -10.49
CA SER A 127 2.98 -11.83 -9.55
C SER A 127 3.91 -10.75 -8.98
N LEU A 128 4.02 -10.67 -7.66
CA LEU A 128 4.95 -9.76 -6.97
C LEU A 128 6.25 -10.49 -6.62
N ASN A 129 7.40 -9.93 -7.01
CA ASN A 129 8.70 -10.54 -6.71
C ASN A 129 9.20 -10.13 -5.31
N LEU A 130 8.58 -10.72 -4.28
CA LEU A 130 8.90 -10.40 -2.88
C LEU A 130 10.36 -10.74 -2.53
N SER A 131 10.91 -11.79 -3.12
CA SER A 131 12.30 -12.21 -2.89
C SER A 131 13.31 -11.18 -3.41
N ALA A 132 13.08 -10.64 -4.62
CA ALA A 132 13.92 -9.58 -5.17
C ALA A 132 13.82 -8.30 -4.34
N LEU A 133 12.61 -7.89 -3.95
CA LEU A 133 12.39 -6.72 -3.09
C LEU A 133 13.16 -6.85 -1.76
N ARG A 134 13.00 -7.98 -1.06
CA ARG A 134 13.69 -8.28 0.21
C ARG A 134 15.20 -8.28 0.03
N THR A 135 15.69 -8.86 -1.06
CA THR A 135 17.13 -8.92 -1.35
C THR A 135 17.70 -7.53 -1.64
N HIS A 136 16.97 -6.70 -2.37
CA HIS A 136 17.33 -5.31 -2.62
C HIS A 136 17.40 -4.50 -1.32
N GLN A 137 16.41 -4.63 -0.44
CA GLN A 137 16.35 -3.91 0.84
C GLN A 137 17.49 -4.24 1.81
N ARG A 138 18.10 -5.43 1.72
CA ARG A 138 19.25 -5.83 2.55
C ARG A 138 20.59 -5.33 2.01
N LYS A 139 20.64 -4.82 0.78
CA LYS A 139 21.89 -4.30 0.18
C LYS A 139 22.18 -2.90 0.70
N GLY A 140 23.47 -2.55 0.76
CA GLY A 140 23.89 -1.17 0.97
C GLY A 140 23.55 -0.26 -0.22
N TYR A 141 23.54 1.06 0.01
CA TYR A 141 23.12 2.07 -0.99
C TYR A 141 23.81 1.92 -2.34
N GLY A 142 25.13 1.69 -2.39
CA GLY A 142 25.87 1.57 -3.65
C GLY A 142 25.29 0.49 -4.57
N LEU A 143 25.05 -0.70 -4.01
CA LEU A 143 24.46 -1.83 -4.75
C LEU A 143 22.98 -1.62 -5.08
N GLN A 144 22.25 -0.89 -4.24
CA GLN A 144 20.86 -0.52 -4.54
C GLN A 144 20.78 0.51 -5.68
N LYS A 145 21.71 1.48 -5.72
CA LYS A 145 21.77 2.51 -6.76
C LYS A 145 22.03 1.92 -8.15
N GLU A 146 22.85 0.89 -8.23
CA GLU A 146 23.15 0.16 -9.47
C GLU A 146 22.02 -0.79 -9.90
N SER A 147 21.12 -1.14 -8.97
CA SER A 147 19.94 -1.95 -9.26
C SER A 147 19.03 -1.23 -10.26
N LYS A 148 18.53 -1.98 -11.25
CA LYS A 148 17.56 -1.45 -12.23
C LYS A 148 16.11 -1.66 -11.82
N GLU A 149 15.87 -2.57 -10.87
CA GLU A 149 14.53 -3.06 -10.53
C GLU A 149 13.81 -2.15 -9.53
N PHE A 150 14.49 -1.77 -8.44
CA PHE A 150 13.93 -0.93 -7.38
C PHE A 150 14.77 0.32 -7.15
N LYS A 151 14.15 1.39 -6.68
CA LYS A 151 14.86 2.59 -6.21
C LYS A 151 15.60 2.29 -4.89
N PRO A 152 16.58 3.10 -4.50
CA PRO A 152 17.18 2.96 -3.16
C PRO A 152 16.14 3.13 -2.05
N THR A 153 16.37 2.44 -0.93
CA THR A 153 15.57 2.59 0.29
C THR A 153 15.66 4.01 0.83
N PRO A 154 14.57 4.52 1.44
CA PRO A 154 14.54 5.87 1.97
C PRO A 154 15.46 6.06 3.19
N PRO A 155 15.76 7.30 3.59
CA PRO A 155 16.50 7.59 4.81
C PRO A 155 15.82 6.94 6.03
N GLY A 156 16.62 6.37 6.93
CA GLY A 156 16.11 5.74 8.16
C GLY A 156 15.37 4.42 7.95
N PHE A 157 15.41 3.83 6.74
CA PHE A 157 14.73 2.57 6.46
C PHE A 157 15.21 1.43 7.41
N PRO A 158 14.31 0.79 8.16
CA PRO A 158 14.69 -0.12 9.25
C PRO A 158 15.04 -1.52 8.71
N ILE A 159 16.30 -1.71 8.32
CA ILE A 159 16.79 -3.00 7.81
C ILE A 159 16.57 -4.15 8.81
N ALA A 160 16.63 -3.88 10.12
CA ALA A 160 16.33 -4.86 11.16
C ALA A 160 14.91 -5.46 11.02
N GLU A 161 13.90 -4.63 10.71
CA GLU A 161 12.53 -5.09 10.49
C GLU A 161 12.41 -5.99 9.26
N VAL A 162 13.23 -5.74 8.22
CA VAL A 162 13.30 -6.61 7.04
C VAL A 162 13.81 -7.99 7.41
N HIS A 163 14.81 -8.09 8.28
CA HIS A 163 15.31 -9.38 8.77
C HIS A 163 14.23 -10.14 9.56
N VAL A 164 13.59 -9.48 10.52
CA VAL A 164 12.47 -10.05 11.30
C VAL A 164 11.35 -10.54 10.38
N ARG A 165 10.97 -9.74 9.38
CA ARG A 165 9.95 -10.11 8.38
C ARG A 165 10.31 -11.37 7.61
N ILE A 166 11.59 -11.57 7.25
CA ILE A 166 12.06 -12.74 6.50
C ILE A 166 12.10 -13.99 7.38
N GLU A 167 12.56 -13.87 8.63
CA GLU A 167 12.68 -14.99 9.57
C GLU A 167 11.32 -15.60 9.91
N LEU A 168 10.31 -14.76 10.11
CA LEU A 168 8.94 -15.16 10.42
C LEU A 168 8.15 -15.69 9.20
N GLY A 169 8.71 -15.55 8.00
CA GLY A 169 8.08 -15.92 6.73
C GLY A 169 8.63 -17.20 6.10
N LYS A 170 9.39 -18.01 6.85
CA LYS A 170 9.75 -19.40 6.48
C LYS A 170 8.61 -20.34 6.83
#